data_AF-A0A350J7E7-F1
#
_entry.id   AF-A0A350J7E7-F1
#
_cell.length_a   1.000
_cell.length_b   1.000
_cell.length_c   1.000
_cell.angle_alpha   90.00
_cell.angle_beta   90.00
_cell.angle_gamma   90.00
#
_symmetry.space_group_name_H-M   'P 1'
#
loop_
_entity.id
_entity.type
_entity.pdbx_description
1 polymer ?
#
loop_
_entity_poly.entity_id
_entity_poly.type
_entity_poly.pdbx_seq_one_letter_code
_entity_poly.pdbx_strand_id
1 'polypeptide(L)'
;MERNRISRAIACTLLIPVLFCGCERPPRAELVPTTPTEMTTEVTETIPPMDVDLTEPEEPLYSEEAYSILEAMSIEEKVAQCFMVTPEQLLGQDKPVYAEDYITYGTESLTAALDEYPVGGVVLFGGNITDPRGTTAFTSVFSSEGMFVAIDEEGGDITRIASDPDFDVTVFPPMSEINDSYEVGLTIGTYLRDFGFNLDFAPVADIVPDPSNNVIGNRSFGDEYTDVSAHIISCVSGFNDAGILCSLKHFPGHGDTGGDSHYGAAVLDKTLDELRDSEFKPFEAGIETGCPFVMVGHITVPEVTGDIPAT
;
A
#
# COMPACT_ATOMS: atom_id res chain seq x y z
N MET A 1 -83.63 -13.76 -28.34
CA MET A 1 -82.24 -13.53 -28.81
C MET A 1 -81.40 -13.33 -27.56
N GLU A 2 -81.13 -14.44 -26.88
CA GLU A 2 -79.83 -15.16 -26.91
C GLU A 2 -78.81 -14.44 -26.03
N ARG A 3 -78.71 -14.80 -24.74
CA ARG A 3 -77.96 -15.96 -24.17
C ARG A 3 -76.49 -15.98 -24.58
N ASN A 4 -75.61 -15.59 -23.66
CA ASN A 4 -74.78 -16.50 -22.85
C ASN A 4 -73.94 -15.65 -21.86
N ARG A 5 -74.04 -15.84 -20.53
CA ARG A 5 -73.52 -16.97 -19.71
C ARG A 5 -71.98 -16.96 -19.74
N ILE A 6 -71.19 -17.05 -18.66
CA ILE A 6 -71.28 -17.59 -17.28
C ILE A 6 -69.91 -17.17 -16.66
N SER A 7 -69.76 -16.68 -15.42
CA SER A 7 -69.69 -17.38 -14.12
C SER A 7 -69.61 -16.30 -13.02
N ARG A 8 -70.44 -16.25 -11.98
CA ARG A 8 -70.39 -17.03 -10.71
C ARG A 8 -68.99 -17.11 -10.09
N ALA A 9 -68.75 -16.91 -8.79
CA ALA A 9 -69.54 -16.46 -7.65
C ALA A 9 -68.58 -16.44 -6.43
N ILE A 10 -69.08 -15.87 -5.32
CA ILE A 10 -68.77 -16.23 -3.92
C ILE A 10 -67.55 -15.56 -3.27
N ALA A 11 -67.91 -14.68 -2.36
CA ALA A 11 -67.14 -14.24 -1.21
C ALA A 11 -66.76 -15.44 -0.31
N CYS A 12 -65.49 -15.52 0.06
CA CYS A 12 -65.04 -16.22 1.26
C CYS A 12 -64.13 -15.28 2.05
N THR A 13 -64.70 -14.76 3.13
CA THR A 13 -64.01 -14.14 4.25
C THR A 13 -63.11 -15.18 4.90
N LEU A 14 -61.80 -14.97 4.89
CA LEU A 14 -60.86 -15.63 5.80
C LEU A 14 -59.86 -14.58 6.27
N LEU A 15 -60.15 -14.06 7.47
CA LEU A 15 -59.24 -13.31 8.32
C LEU A 15 -58.00 -14.17 8.58
N ILE A 16 -56.86 -13.81 7.98
CA ILE A 16 -55.54 -14.24 8.46
C ILE A 16 -55.07 -13.13 9.39
N PRO A 17 -54.82 -13.40 10.69
CA PRO A 17 -54.20 -12.42 11.55
C PRO A 17 -52.75 -12.25 11.09
N VAL A 18 -52.43 -11.05 10.59
CA VAL A 18 -51.03 -10.61 10.48
C VAL A 18 -50.53 -10.45 11.91
N LEU A 19 -49.88 -11.49 12.42
CA LEU A 19 -48.98 -11.37 13.56
C LEU A 19 -47.86 -10.43 13.15
N PHE A 20 -47.97 -9.16 13.58
CA PHE A 20 -46.81 -8.31 13.76
C PHE A 20 -45.94 -8.95 14.83
N CYS A 21 -45.03 -9.84 14.42
CA CYS A 21 -43.88 -10.17 15.22
C CYS A 21 -42.95 -8.96 15.14
N GLY A 22 -43.10 -8.05 16.11
CA GLY A 22 -42.14 -6.99 16.33
C GLY A 22 -40.79 -7.61 16.62
N CYS A 23 -39.86 -7.51 15.67
CA CYS A 23 -38.46 -7.60 16.00
C CYS A 23 -38.07 -6.23 16.60
N GLU A 24 -38.35 -6.09 17.90
CA GLU A 24 -37.70 -5.06 18.71
C GLU A 24 -36.19 -5.27 18.57
N ARG A 25 -35.48 -4.24 18.11
CA ARG A 25 -34.02 -4.20 18.21
C ARG A 25 -33.67 -4.38 19.69
N PRO A 26 -32.72 -5.25 20.06
CA PRO A 26 -32.25 -5.30 21.42
C PRO A 26 -31.73 -3.91 21.81
N PRO A 27 -31.94 -3.46 23.07
CA PRO A 27 -31.44 -2.17 23.51
C PRO A 27 -29.92 -2.16 23.34
N ARG A 28 -29.41 -1.09 22.72
CA ARG A 28 -27.98 -0.76 22.66
C ARG A 28 -27.48 -0.78 24.11
N ALA A 29 -26.56 -1.70 24.42
CA ALA A 29 -25.89 -1.66 25.71
C ALA A 29 -25.25 -0.28 25.86
N GLU A 30 -25.68 0.48 26.87
CA GLU A 30 -24.99 1.69 27.27
C GLU A 30 -23.56 1.29 27.64
N LEU A 31 -22.59 1.78 26.87
CA LEU A 31 -21.19 1.70 27.24
C LEU A 31 -21.03 2.50 28.54
N VAL A 32 -20.96 1.79 29.65
CA VAL A 32 -20.49 2.36 30.91
C VAL A 32 -19.04 2.78 30.66
N PRO A 33 -18.67 4.05 30.83
CA PRO A 33 -17.28 4.47 30.70
C PRO A 33 -16.48 3.79 31.82
N THR A 34 -15.77 2.72 31.47
CA THR A 34 -14.75 2.16 32.35
C THR A 34 -13.58 3.11 32.30
N THR A 35 -13.34 3.82 33.41
CA THR A 35 -12.10 4.53 33.66
C THR A 35 -10.92 3.63 33.28
N PRO A 36 -9.93 4.09 32.50
CA PRO A 36 -8.76 3.27 32.20
C PRO A 36 -8.08 2.90 33.52
N THR A 37 -8.05 1.61 33.84
CA THR A 37 -7.13 1.09 34.84
C THR A 37 -5.73 1.32 34.26
N GLU A 38 -4.91 2.14 34.93
CA GLU A 38 -3.48 2.23 34.65
C GLU A 38 -2.89 0.81 34.70
N MET A 39 -2.63 0.23 33.53
CA MET A 39 -1.66 -0.84 33.41
C MET A 39 -0.30 -0.17 33.32
N THR A 40 0.35 -0.02 34.47
CA THR A 40 1.80 0.14 34.55
C THR A 40 2.43 -1.16 34.07
N THR A 41 2.72 -1.24 32.77
CA THR A 41 3.66 -2.22 32.21
C THR A 41 5.03 -1.55 32.17
N GLU A 42 5.81 -1.83 33.20
CA GLU A 42 7.27 -1.70 33.17
C GLU A 42 7.78 -2.78 32.19
N VAL A 43 7.86 -2.46 30.90
CA VAL A 43 8.61 -3.29 29.94
C VAL A 43 10.06 -2.83 30.05
N THR A 44 10.79 -3.48 30.96
CA THR A 44 12.26 -3.38 31.00
C THR A 44 12.81 -4.68 30.42
N GLU A 45 12.64 -4.89 29.12
CA GLU A 45 13.49 -5.82 28.39
C GLU A 45 14.32 -5.02 27.40
N THR A 46 15.59 -4.89 27.74
CA THR A 46 16.61 -4.32 26.90
C THR A 46 16.79 -5.21 25.69
N ILE A 47 16.38 -4.72 24.51
CA ILE A 47 16.86 -5.21 23.23
C ILE A 47 18.40 -5.31 23.35
N PRO A 48 19.03 -6.48 23.13
CA PRO A 48 20.47 -6.56 23.16
C PRO A 48 21.01 -5.57 22.12
N PRO A 49 22.04 -4.76 22.45
CA PRO A 49 22.58 -3.81 21.49
C PRO A 49 23.06 -4.61 20.29
N MET A 50 22.38 -4.42 19.17
CA MET A 50 22.89 -4.78 17.87
C MET A 50 24.15 -3.92 17.71
N ASP A 51 25.33 -4.54 17.68
CA ASP A 51 26.58 -3.89 17.27
C ASP A 51 26.44 -3.57 15.77
N VAL A 52 25.60 -2.59 15.45
CA VAL A 52 25.64 -1.91 14.15
C VAL A 52 26.88 -1.05 14.24
N ASP A 53 27.86 -1.38 13.41
CA ASP A 53 28.97 -0.49 13.13
C ASP A 53 28.38 0.78 12.48
N LEU A 54 27.99 1.74 13.30
CA LEU A 54 27.54 3.08 12.92
C LEU A 54 28.74 3.94 12.52
N THR A 55 29.73 3.38 11.85
CA THR A 55 30.77 4.19 11.24
C THR A 55 30.10 5.08 10.22
N GLU A 56 30.06 6.38 10.53
CA GLU A 56 29.60 7.40 9.59
C GLU A 56 30.38 7.20 8.28
N PRO A 57 29.71 7.11 7.13
CA PRO A 57 30.40 6.89 5.87
C PRO A 57 31.42 8.00 5.65
N GLU A 58 32.62 7.61 5.19
CA GLU A 58 33.76 8.54 5.02
C GLU A 58 33.51 9.64 3.97
N GLU A 59 32.45 9.50 3.15
CA GLU A 59 31.97 10.48 2.19
C GLU A 59 30.53 10.90 2.56
N PRO A 60 30.15 12.17 2.36
CA PRO A 60 28.79 12.61 2.65
C PRO A 60 27.79 11.77 1.84
N LEU A 61 26.91 11.05 2.53
CA LEU A 61 25.81 10.24 1.98
C LEU A 61 24.90 11.02 1.01
N TYR A 62 24.88 12.35 1.13
CA TYR A 62 23.98 13.25 0.43
C TYR A 62 24.73 14.46 -0.12
N SER A 63 24.14 15.15 -1.10
CA SER A 63 24.71 16.38 -1.64
C SER A 63 24.79 17.49 -0.58
N GLU A 64 25.76 18.39 -0.71
CA GLU A 64 25.85 19.63 0.09
C GLU A 64 24.55 20.45 0.06
N GLU A 65 23.82 20.34 -1.06
CA GLU A 65 22.50 20.96 -1.23
C GLU A 65 21.45 20.35 -0.29
N ALA A 66 21.38 19.01 -0.19
CA ALA A 66 20.47 18.34 0.73
C ALA A 66 20.75 18.72 2.20
N TYR A 67 22.02 18.78 2.59
CA TYR A 67 22.40 19.25 3.93
C TYR A 67 21.99 20.70 4.18
N SER A 68 22.19 21.58 3.20
CA SER A 68 21.80 22.99 3.31
C SER A 68 20.28 23.15 3.49
N ILE A 69 19.48 22.35 2.78
CA ILE A 69 18.02 22.31 2.92
C ILE A 69 17.62 21.81 4.32
N LEU A 70 18.21 20.70 4.76
CA LEU A 70 17.95 20.13 6.09
C LEU A 70 18.35 21.08 7.23
N GLU A 71 19.46 21.80 7.12
CA GLU A 71 19.87 22.78 8.13
C GLU A 71 18.92 23.97 8.22
N ALA A 72 18.27 24.34 7.10
CA ALA A 72 17.31 25.43 7.05
C ALA A 72 15.93 25.06 7.63
N MET A 73 15.61 23.76 7.73
CA MET A 73 14.34 23.27 8.27
C MET A 73 14.29 23.30 9.80
N SER A 74 13.14 23.72 10.32
CA SER A 74 12.70 23.46 11.70
C SER A 74 12.58 21.95 11.99
N ILE A 75 12.45 21.59 13.27
CA ILE A 75 12.22 20.19 13.65
C ILE A 75 10.87 19.72 13.14
N GLU A 76 9.86 20.57 13.19
CA GLU A 76 8.50 20.30 12.70
C GLU A 76 8.50 20.01 11.19
N GLU A 77 9.23 20.79 10.39
CA GLU A 77 9.39 20.53 8.95
C GLU A 77 10.14 19.21 8.70
N LYS A 78 11.21 18.92 9.45
CA LYS A 78 11.92 17.64 9.34
C LYS A 78 11.03 16.46 9.65
N VAL A 79 10.21 16.57 10.70
CA VAL A 79 9.25 15.53 11.08
C VAL A 79 8.19 15.38 9.99
N ALA A 80 7.65 16.47 9.44
CA ALA A 80 6.69 16.43 8.34
C ALA A 80 7.26 15.72 7.10
N GLN A 81 8.53 15.96 6.77
CA GLN A 81 9.25 15.29 5.68
C GLN A 81 9.40 13.76 5.85
N CYS A 82 9.22 13.23 7.07
CA CYS A 82 9.19 11.78 7.32
C CYS A 82 7.81 11.14 7.05
N PHE A 83 6.78 11.92 6.72
CA PHE A 83 5.44 11.42 6.44
C PHE A 83 5.13 11.42 4.94
N MET A 84 4.53 10.31 4.51
CA MET A 84 3.78 10.22 3.26
C MET A 84 2.33 9.95 3.59
N VAL A 85 1.43 10.77 3.06
CA VAL A 85 0.02 10.81 3.47
C VAL A 85 -0.91 10.79 2.27
N THR A 86 -2.19 10.48 2.46
CA THR A 86 -3.16 10.69 1.39
C THR A 86 -3.65 12.14 1.38
N PRO A 87 -4.17 12.64 0.24
CA PRO A 87 -4.83 13.95 0.19
C PRO A 87 -5.97 14.10 1.21
N GLU A 88 -6.68 13.01 1.52
CA GLU A 88 -7.75 12.99 2.50
C GLU A 88 -7.22 13.22 3.91
N GLN A 89 -6.12 12.56 4.28
CA GLN A 89 -5.47 12.71 5.57
C GLN A 89 -4.95 14.13 5.80
N LEU A 90 -4.41 14.79 4.76
CA LEU A 90 -4.01 16.21 4.82
C LEU A 90 -5.18 17.14 5.15
N LEU A 91 -6.39 16.80 4.71
CA LEU A 91 -7.61 17.55 5.04
C LEU A 91 -8.26 17.11 6.36
N GLY A 92 -7.57 16.30 7.17
CA GLY A 92 -8.09 15.78 8.44
C GLY A 92 -9.25 14.79 8.25
N GLN A 93 -9.37 14.18 7.08
CA GLN A 93 -10.39 13.18 6.78
C GLN A 93 -9.79 11.80 7.01
N ASP A 94 -10.17 11.17 8.12
CA ASP A 94 -9.87 9.75 8.36
C ASP A 94 -10.82 8.91 7.49
N LYS A 95 -10.35 8.53 6.31
CA LYS A 95 -11.12 7.74 5.34
C LYS A 95 -10.47 6.37 5.17
N PRO A 96 -11.24 5.27 5.26
CA PRO A 96 -10.73 3.97 4.87
C PRO A 96 -10.36 3.97 3.38
N VAL A 97 -9.41 3.11 3.00
CA VAL A 97 -8.86 2.94 1.63
C VAL A 97 -9.91 2.53 0.57
N TYR A 98 -11.20 2.44 0.92
CA TYR A 98 -12.31 2.10 0.01
C TYR A 98 -13.49 3.10 0.09
N ALA A 99 -13.27 4.34 0.52
CA ALA A 99 -14.33 5.35 0.60
C ALA A 99 -14.81 5.83 -0.79
N GLU A 100 -16.07 6.24 -0.94
CA GLU A 100 -16.63 6.64 -2.25
C GLU A 100 -16.42 8.13 -2.63
N ASP A 101 -15.68 8.91 -1.82
CA ASP A 101 -15.50 10.37 -1.99
C ASP A 101 -14.02 10.77 -1.95
N TYR A 102 -13.19 10.17 -2.79
CA TYR A 102 -11.78 10.54 -2.91
C TYR A 102 -11.59 11.96 -3.46
N ILE A 103 -10.52 12.62 -3.04
CA ILE A 103 -10.11 13.89 -3.61
C ILE A 103 -9.41 13.60 -4.93
N THR A 104 -9.92 14.19 -6.01
CA THR A 104 -9.45 13.94 -7.38
C THR A 104 -8.98 15.20 -8.10
N TYR A 105 -8.95 16.34 -7.39
CA TYR A 105 -8.52 17.62 -7.96
C TYR A 105 -8.01 18.56 -6.87
N GLY A 106 -7.19 19.53 -7.28
CA GLY A 106 -6.66 20.57 -6.39
C GLY A 106 -7.75 21.50 -5.87
N THR A 107 -7.70 21.79 -4.58
CA THR A 107 -8.55 22.80 -3.93
C THR A 107 -7.71 23.81 -3.17
N GLU A 108 -8.27 24.98 -2.89
CA GLU A 108 -7.60 25.97 -2.02
C GLU A 108 -7.31 25.38 -0.63
N SER A 109 -8.22 24.57 -0.09
CA SER A 109 -8.01 23.88 1.19
C SER A 109 -6.86 22.88 1.15
N LEU A 110 -6.72 22.12 0.06
CA LEU A 110 -5.61 21.19 -0.11
C LEU A 110 -4.28 21.93 -0.24
N THR A 111 -4.26 23.03 -0.99
CA THR A 111 -3.07 23.88 -1.12
C THR A 111 -2.67 24.46 0.24
N ALA A 112 -3.64 24.99 1.00
CA ALA A 112 -3.39 25.50 2.35
C ALA A 112 -2.91 24.42 3.32
N ALA A 113 -3.41 23.19 3.20
CA ALA A 113 -2.95 22.07 4.02
C ALA A 113 -1.50 21.66 3.69
N LEU A 114 -1.09 21.71 2.42
CA LEU A 114 0.31 21.47 2.01
C LEU A 114 1.25 22.58 2.52
N ASP A 115 0.78 23.83 2.55
CA ASP A 115 1.54 24.95 3.13
C ASP A 115 1.67 24.82 4.67
N GLU A 116 0.63 24.31 5.34
CA GLU A 116 0.63 24.09 6.79
C GLU A 116 1.45 22.86 7.20
N TYR A 117 1.39 21.79 6.41
CA TYR A 117 2.06 20.52 6.63
C TYR A 117 2.93 20.16 5.42
N PRO A 118 4.21 20.61 5.39
CA PRO A 118 5.12 20.31 4.30
C PRO A 118 5.61 18.85 4.40
N VAL A 119 4.72 17.92 4.06
CA VAL A 119 4.99 16.48 4.08
C VAL A 119 6.01 16.06 3.03
N GLY A 120 6.70 14.95 3.28
CA GLY A 120 7.70 14.42 2.34
C GLY A 120 7.09 13.84 1.07
N GLY A 121 5.82 13.41 1.15
CA GLY A 121 5.11 12.95 -0.03
C GLY A 121 3.61 12.76 0.16
N VAL A 122 2.97 12.47 -0.96
CA VAL A 122 1.57 12.02 -1.02
C VAL A 122 1.49 10.68 -1.72
N VAL A 123 0.56 9.83 -1.29
CA VAL A 123 0.21 8.58 -1.98
C VAL A 123 -1.20 8.69 -2.55
N LEU A 124 -1.35 8.33 -3.83
CA LEU A 124 -2.63 8.27 -4.52
C LEU A 124 -3.06 6.81 -4.71
N PHE A 125 -4.34 6.55 -4.45
CA PHE A 125 -4.99 5.26 -4.67
C PHE A 125 -5.95 5.33 -5.86
N GLY A 126 -6.51 4.18 -6.25
CA GLY A 126 -7.42 4.08 -7.40
C GLY A 126 -8.57 5.10 -7.36
N GLY A 127 -9.12 5.43 -6.18
CA GLY A 127 -10.17 6.44 -6.05
C GLY A 127 -9.72 7.88 -6.36
N ASN A 128 -8.41 8.17 -6.25
CA ASN A 128 -7.84 9.46 -6.64
C ASN A 128 -7.61 9.56 -8.17
N ILE A 129 -7.61 8.42 -8.87
CA ILE A 129 -7.37 8.34 -10.32
C ILE A 129 -8.69 8.57 -11.06
N THR A 130 -8.66 9.46 -12.04
CA THR A 130 -9.80 9.77 -12.92
C THR A 130 -9.36 9.58 -14.37
N ASP A 131 -9.84 10.36 -15.34
CA ASP A 131 -9.31 10.28 -16.70
C ASP A 131 -7.86 10.80 -16.78
N PRO A 132 -7.10 10.47 -17.86
CA PRO A 132 -5.72 10.91 -18.03
C PRO A 132 -5.46 12.40 -17.78
N ARG A 133 -6.38 13.29 -18.16
CA ARG A 133 -6.22 14.74 -17.96
C ARG A 133 -6.48 15.12 -16.51
N GLY A 134 -7.52 14.56 -15.90
CA GLY A 134 -7.85 14.78 -14.50
C GLY A 134 -6.71 14.34 -13.59
N THR A 135 -6.19 13.13 -13.79
CA THR A 135 -5.06 12.59 -13.03
C THR A 135 -3.80 13.44 -13.18
N THR A 136 -3.40 13.79 -14.41
CA THR A 136 -2.24 14.68 -14.65
C THR A 136 -2.43 16.06 -14.00
N ALA A 137 -3.63 16.63 -14.08
CA ALA A 137 -3.91 17.90 -13.44
C ALA A 137 -3.84 17.79 -11.92
N PHE A 138 -4.28 16.68 -11.34
CA PHE A 138 -4.25 16.47 -9.90
C PHE A 138 -2.84 16.23 -9.37
N THR A 139 -2.04 15.37 -10.00
CA THR A 139 -0.64 15.14 -9.62
C THR A 139 0.18 16.43 -9.71
N SER A 140 -0.12 17.32 -10.67
CA SER A 140 0.55 18.62 -10.78
C SER A 140 0.39 19.53 -9.55
N VAL A 141 -0.64 19.33 -8.73
CA VAL A 141 -0.82 20.05 -7.45
C VAL A 141 0.33 19.77 -6.48
N PHE A 142 0.93 18.59 -6.58
CA PHE A 142 1.99 18.10 -5.70
C PHE A 142 3.38 18.22 -6.34
N SER A 143 3.50 18.86 -7.51
CA SER A 143 4.74 18.95 -8.28
C SER A 143 5.79 19.94 -7.75
N SER A 144 5.66 20.39 -6.49
CA SER A 144 6.70 21.18 -5.83
C SER A 144 8.01 20.39 -5.76
N GLU A 145 9.14 21.08 -5.95
CA GLU A 145 10.47 20.47 -5.85
C GLU A 145 10.63 19.76 -4.50
N GLY A 146 10.94 18.46 -4.55
CA GLY A 146 11.24 17.64 -3.38
C GLY A 146 10.09 16.80 -2.81
N MET A 147 8.86 16.91 -3.33
CA MET A 147 7.74 16.08 -2.86
C MET A 147 7.63 14.76 -3.63
N PHE A 148 7.48 13.64 -2.92
CA PHE A 148 7.12 12.38 -3.56
C PHE A 148 5.63 12.33 -3.90
N VAL A 149 5.31 11.94 -5.13
CA VAL A 149 3.95 11.66 -5.60
C VAL A 149 3.93 10.18 -5.96
N ALA A 150 3.43 9.40 -5.01
CA ALA A 150 3.53 7.95 -5.00
C ALA A 150 2.22 7.27 -5.46
N ILE A 151 2.38 6.10 -6.04
CA ILE A 151 1.28 5.20 -6.39
C ILE A 151 1.74 3.75 -6.18
N ASP A 152 0.78 2.84 -6.20
CA ASP A 152 1.01 1.40 -6.14
C ASP A 152 0.53 0.75 -7.44
N GLU A 153 1.41 0.74 -8.45
CA GLU A 153 1.15 0.29 -9.82
C GLU A 153 2.07 -0.90 -10.19
N GLU A 154 1.88 -2.04 -9.53
CA GLU A 154 2.75 -3.22 -9.70
C GLU A 154 2.63 -3.87 -11.09
N GLY A 155 1.47 -3.72 -11.74
CA GLY A 155 1.05 -4.56 -12.85
C GLY A 155 0.19 -5.74 -12.39
N GLY A 156 -0.36 -6.51 -13.33
CA GLY A 156 -1.25 -7.62 -12.99
C GLY A 156 -2.50 -7.17 -12.23
N ASP A 157 -2.77 -7.80 -11.08
CA ASP A 157 -3.99 -7.53 -10.28
C ASP A 157 -3.88 -6.24 -9.45
N ILE A 158 -2.67 -5.72 -9.22
CA ILE A 158 -2.44 -4.48 -8.47
C ILE A 158 -2.03 -3.38 -9.44
N THR A 159 -3.05 -2.78 -10.05
CA THR A 159 -2.93 -1.62 -10.91
C THR A 159 -3.99 -0.60 -10.51
N ARG A 160 -3.69 0.70 -10.66
CA ARG A 160 -4.62 1.81 -10.43
C ARG A 160 -4.94 2.50 -11.75
N ILE A 161 -3.93 2.67 -12.61
CA ILE A 161 -4.03 3.30 -13.92
C ILE A 161 -4.37 2.27 -14.99
N ALA A 162 -3.58 1.19 -15.11
CA ALA A 162 -3.72 0.26 -16.24
C ALA A 162 -5.05 -0.53 -16.22
N SER A 163 -5.71 -0.63 -15.07
CA SER A 163 -7.03 -1.24 -14.94
C SER A 163 -8.18 -0.36 -15.45
N ASP A 164 -7.96 0.94 -15.62
CA ASP A 164 -9.00 1.87 -16.07
C ASP A 164 -8.98 1.98 -17.61
N PRO A 165 -10.08 1.62 -18.31
CA PRO A 165 -10.14 1.64 -19.77
C PRO A 165 -10.03 3.03 -20.40
N ASP A 166 -10.14 4.12 -19.63
CA ASP A 166 -9.91 5.47 -20.13
C ASP A 166 -8.41 5.78 -20.33
N PHE A 167 -7.51 4.94 -19.81
CA PHE A 167 -6.06 5.01 -20.05
C PHE A 167 -5.62 4.06 -21.16
N ASP A 168 -4.99 4.62 -22.19
CA ASP A 168 -4.38 3.86 -23.28
C ASP A 168 -2.92 3.50 -22.93
N VAL A 169 -2.75 2.59 -21.96
CA VAL A 169 -1.45 2.09 -21.49
C VAL A 169 -1.39 0.57 -21.56
N THR A 170 -0.17 0.02 -21.52
CA THR A 170 0.03 -1.43 -21.51
C THR A 170 -0.50 -2.05 -20.21
N VAL A 171 -1.33 -3.09 -20.36
CA VAL A 171 -1.76 -3.96 -19.25
C VAL A 171 -0.91 -5.21 -19.25
N PHE A 172 -0.18 -5.43 -18.17
CA PHE A 172 0.62 -6.64 -17.98
C PHE A 172 -0.21 -7.76 -17.31
N PRO A 173 0.07 -9.04 -17.63
CA PRO A 173 -0.45 -10.15 -16.84
C PRO A 173 0.11 -10.13 -15.41
N PRO A 174 -0.34 -11.02 -14.51
CA PRO A 174 0.26 -11.17 -13.19
C PRO A 174 1.79 -11.35 -13.25
N MET A 175 2.49 -10.83 -12.24
CA MET A 175 3.96 -10.83 -12.22
C MET A 175 4.55 -12.25 -12.27
N SER A 176 3.84 -13.24 -11.74
CA SER A 176 4.22 -14.66 -11.83
C SER A 176 4.24 -15.23 -13.26
N GLU A 177 3.70 -14.50 -14.25
CA GLU A 177 3.67 -14.90 -15.66
C GLU A 177 4.62 -14.07 -16.53
N ILE A 178 5.33 -13.10 -15.94
CA ILE A 178 6.23 -12.20 -16.66
C ILE A 178 7.55 -12.90 -16.96
N ASN A 179 7.99 -12.78 -18.22
CA ASN A 179 9.31 -13.25 -18.65
C ASN A 179 10.32 -12.10 -18.79
N ASP A 180 9.84 -10.88 -19.07
CA ASP A 180 10.68 -9.69 -19.28
C ASP A 180 10.27 -8.60 -18.29
N SER A 181 10.84 -8.67 -17.07
CA SER A 181 10.53 -7.69 -16.02
C SER A 181 11.17 -6.32 -16.26
N TYR A 182 12.20 -6.24 -17.11
CA TYR A 182 12.75 -4.94 -17.51
C TYR A 182 11.71 -4.14 -18.28
N GLU A 183 11.02 -4.76 -19.23
CA GLU A 183 9.96 -4.10 -20.00
C GLU A 183 8.78 -3.66 -19.10
N VAL A 184 8.47 -4.45 -18.06
CA VAL A 184 7.46 -4.06 -17.06
C VAL A 184 7.87 -2.75 -16.37
N GLY A 185 9.05 -2.71 -15.75
CA GLY A 185 9.54 -1.52 -15.05
C GLY A 185 9.66 -0.30 -15.95
N LEU A 186 10.20 -0.49 -17.18
CA LEU A 186 10.35 0.59 -18.15
C LEU A 186 9.00 1.15 -18.60
N THR A 187 8.04 0.28 -18.92
CA THR A 187 6.73 0.68 -19.43
C THR A 187 5.90 1.36 -18.35
N ILE A 188 5.82 0.74 -17.16
CA ILE A 188 5.08 1.29 -16.02
C ILE A 188 5.67 2.61 -15.59
N GLY A 189 6.99 2.65 -15.34
CA GLY A 189 7.66 3.88 -14.94
C GLY A 189 7.50 5.01 -15.97
N THR A 190 7.48 4.69 -17.27
CA THR A 190 7.32 5.70 -18.33
C THR A 190 5.95 6.36 -18.26
N TYR A 191 4.86 5.60 -18.21
CA TYR A 191 3.54 6.23 -18.16
C TYR A 191 3.27 6.90 -16.81
N LEU A 192 3.81 6.36 -15.70
CA LEU A 192 3.69 7.00 -14.38
C LEU A 192 4.32 8.39 -14.38
N ARG A 193 5.53 8.51 -14.93
CA ARG A 193 6.20 9.80 -15.11
C ARG A 193 5.39 10.75 -16.00
N ASP A 194 4.80 10.25 -17.09
CA ASP A 194 3.98 11.05 -17.99
C ASP A 194 2.70 11.57 -17.31
N PHE A 195 2.18 10.86 -16.30
CA PHE A 195 1.06 11.29 -15.46
C PHE A 195 1.48 12.05 -14.19
N GLY A 196 2.77 12.38 -14.02
CA GLY A 196 3.26 13.23 -12.95
C GLY A 196 3.57 12.53 -11.63
N PHE A 197 3.59 11.19 -11.62
CA PHE A 197 4.13 10.43 -10.50
C PHE A 197 5.66 10.42 -10.55
N ASN A 198 6.31 10.29 -9.40
CA ASN A 198 7.77 10.20 -9.31
C ASN A 198 8.27 9.04 -8.42
N LEU A 199 7.35 8.31 -7.78
CA LEU A 199 7.64 7.13 -6.98
C LEU A 199 6.55 6.07 -7.22
N ASP A 200 6.98 4.85 -7.50
CA ASP A 200 6.10 3.70 -7.53
C ASP A 200 6.45 2.74 -6.39
N PHE A 201 5.43 2.21 -5.73
CA PHE A 201 5.58 1.16 -4.73
C PHE A 201 5.66 -0.21 -5.39
N ALA A 202 6.58 -0.37 -6.31
CA ALA A 202 6.91 -1.62 -6.98
C ALA A 202 8.44 -1.68 -7.15
N PRO A 203 9.05 -2.85 -7.39
CA PRO A 203 8.43 -4.17 -7.52
C PRO A 203 8.23 -4.93 -6.19
N VAL A 204 7.34 -5.93 -6.21
CA VAL A 204 7.21 -6.93 -5.14
C VAL A 204 8.39 -7.90 -5.18
N ALA A 205 9.22 -7.87 -4.14
CA ALA A 205 10.42 -8.67 -3.94
C ALA A 205 10.19 -9.94 -3.11
N ASP A 206 8.95 -10.15 -2.64
CA ASP A 206 8.57 -11.34 -1.88
C ASP A 206 8.74 -12.64 -2.71
N ILE A 207 9.22 -13.71 -2.09
CA ILE A 207 9.23 -15.08 -2.65
C ILE A 207 8.00 -15.85 -2.16
N VAL A 208 7.31 -16.57 -3.05
CA VAL A 208 6.07 -17.30 -2.71
C VAL A 208 6.26 -18.82 -2.88
N PRO A 209 6.93 -19.50 -1.95
CA PRO A 209 7.18 -20.94 -2.04
C PRO A 209 5.92 -21.79 -1.84
N ASP A 210 4.94 -21.31 -1.04
CA ASP A 210 3.64 -21.96 -0.91
C ASP A 210 2.62 -21.33 -1.87
N PRO A 211 2.16 -22.07 -2.92
CA PRO A 211 1.16 -21.57 -3.85
C PRO A 211 -0.21 -21.33 -3.21
N SER A 212 -0.42 -21.75 -1.96
CA SER A 212 -1.63 -21.45 -1.19
C SER A 212 -1.67 -20.02 -0.61
N ASN A 213 -0.52 -19.33 -0.57
CA ASN A 213 -0.46 -17.92 -0.16
C ASN A 213 -1.18 -17.05 -1.20
N ASN A 214 -2.34 -16.53 -0.80
CA ASN A 214 -3.17 -15.66 -1.64
C ASN A 214 -3.01 -14.16 -1.32
N VAL A 215 -2.16 -13.80 -0.36
CA VAL A 215 -1.90 -12.40 0.01
C VAL A 215 -0.90 -11.77 -0.96
N ILE A 216 0.20 -12.49 -1.24
CA ILE A 216 1.14 -12.13 -2.29
C ILE A 216 0.79 -12.87 -3.59
N GLY A 217 0.74 -14.20 -3.55
CA GLY A 217 0.33 -15.03 -4.68
C GLY A 217 1.02 -14.64 -6.00
N ASN A 218 0.21 -14.32 -7.01
CA ASN A 218 0.64 -13.99 -8.37
C ASN A 218 1.27 -12.59 -8.54
N ARG A 219 1.35 -11.79 -7.46
CA ARG A 219 2.09 -10.52 -7.42
C ARG A 219 3.60 -10.71 -7.33
N SER A 220 4.04 -11.87 -6.81
CA SER A 220 5.45 -12.26 -6.85
C SER A 220 5.84 -12.76 -8.23
N PHE A 221 7.11 -12.57 -8.59
CA PHE A 221 7.71 -13.16 -9.78
C PHE A 221 7.94 -14.67 -9.68
N GLY A 222 7.90 -15.27 -8.48
CA GLY A 222 8.14 -16.70 -8.34
C GLY A 222 8.28 -17.21 -6.91
N ASP A 223 8.65 -18.48 -6.81
CA ASP A 223 8.81 -19.24 -5.56
C ASP A 223 10.27 -19.35 -5.11
N GLU A 224 11.23 -19.22 -6.02
CA GLU A 224 12.66 -19.36 -5.75
C GLU A 224 13.38 -18.00 -5.74
N TYR A 225 14.17 -17.76 -4.69
CA TYR A 225 14.87 -16.47 -4.52
C TYR A 225 15.82 -16.14 -5.68
N THR A 226 16.39 -17.15 -6.35
CA THR A 226 17.31 -16.93 -7.48
C THR A 226 16.59 -16.31 -8.68
N ASP A 227 15.41 -16.82 -9.01
CA ASP A 227 14.61 -16.33 -10.13
C ASP A 227 13.98 -14.97 -9.78
N VAL A 228 13.42 -14.84 -8.57
CA VAL A 228 12.85 -13.56 -8.11
C VAL A 228 13.93 -12.47 -8.08
N SER A 229 15.15 -12.76 -7.61
CA SER A 229 16.25 -11.78 -7.64
C SER A 229 16.58 -11.31 -9.06
N ALA A 230 16.59 -12.21 -10.05
CA ALA A 230 16.85 -11.85 -11.45
C ALA A 230 15.75 -10.95 -12.04
N HIS A 231 14.49 -11.23 -11.70
CA HIS A 231 13.36 -10.38 -12.08
C HIS A 231 13.41 -9.02 -11.39
N ILE A 232 13.78 -8.95 -10.11
CA ILE A 232 13.93 -7.71 -9.36
C ILE A 232 15.03 -6.82 -9.95
N ILE A 233 16.22 -7.38 -10.22
CA ILE A 233 17.30 -6.64 -10.90
C ILE A 233 16.80 -6.04 -12.22
N SER A 234 16.10 -6.85 -13.02
CA SER A 234 15.60 -6.42 -14.33
C SER A 234 14.53 -5.32 -14.20
N CYS A 235 13.57 -5.49 -13.29
CA CYS A 235 12.48 -4.53 -13.08
C CYS A 235 12.97 -3.20 -12.51
N VAL A 236 13.83 -3.23 -11.49
CA VAL A 236 14.47 -2.02 -10.92
C VAL A 236 15.27 -1.29 -11.98
N SER A 237 16.01 -2.01 -12.84
CA SER A 237 16.72 -1.38 -13.97
C SER A 237 15.76 -0.67 -14.93
N GLY A 238 14.61 -1.27 -15.23
CA GLY A 238 13.57 -0.66 -16.05
C GLY A 238 12.99 0.62 -15.43
N PHE A 239 12.69 0.60 -14.13
CA PHE A 239 12.23 1.80 -13.41
C PHE A 239 13.28 2.92 -13.41
N ASN A 240 14.55 2.58 -13.18
CA ASN A 240 15.66 3.52 -13.24
C ASN A 240 15.79 4.19 -14.61
N ASP A 241 15.70 3.41 -15.70
CA ASP A 241 15.77 3.93 -17.07
C ASP A 241 14.52 4.73 -17.47
N ALA A 242 13.36 4.43 -16.86
CA ALA A 242 12.17 5.27 -16.96
C ALA A 242 12.28 6.58 -16.17
N GLY A 243 13.23 6.68 -15.24
CA GLY A 243 13.41 7.85 -14.38
C GLY A 243 12.32 8.00 -13.32
N ILE A 244 11.78 6.88 -12.83
CA ILE A 244 10.87 6.83 -11.68
C ILE A 244 11.61 6.19 -10.51
N LEU A 245 11.35 6.66 -9.28
CA LEU A 245 11.82 5.99 -8.09
C LEU A 245 10.93 4.75 -7.83
N CYS A 246 11.50 3.73 -7.22
CA CYS A 246 10.83 2.45 -6.97
C CYS A 246 11.06 2.00 -5.52
N SER A 247 10.24 1.07 -5.02
CA SER A 247 10.32 0.56 -3.65
C SER A 247 10.16 -0.96 -3.62
N LEU A 248 11.18 -1.66 -3.12
CA LEU A 248 11.12 -3.10 -2.86
C LEU A 248 10.14 -3.39 -1.73
N LYS A 249 9.29 -4.40 -1.88
CA LYS A 249 8.31 -4.75 -0.85
C LYS A 249 7.96 -6.26 -0.83
N HIS A 250 7.55 -6.82 0.30
CA HIS A 250 7.36 -6.20 1.61
C HIS A 250 8.40 -6.78 2.57
N PHE A 251 9.43 -6.02 2.91
CA PHE A 251 10.49 -6.49 3.81
C PHE A 251 9.91 -6.84 5.19
N PRO A 252 10.30 -7.93 5.86
CA PRO A 252 11.40 -8.86 5.54
C PRO A 252 11.04 -10.04 4.62
N GLY A 253 9.89 -10.01 3.94
CA GLY A 253 9.40 -11.09 3.08
C GLY A 253 8.00 -11.55 3.51
N HIS A 254 6.98 -11.27 2.73
CA HIS A 254 5.58 -11.61 3.03
C HIS A 254 5.11 -12.92 2.36
N GLY A 255 5.82 -13.39 1.34
CA GLY A 255 5.32 -14.49 0.50
C GLY A 255 5.35 -15.88 1.16
N ASP A 256 6.06 -16.05 2.29
CA ASP A 256 6.09 -17.29 3.08
C ASP A 256 5.44 -17.13 4.48
N THR A 257 4.60 -16.11 4.67
CA THR A 257 3.89 -15.95 5.94
C THR A 257 2.74 -16.94 6.06
N GLY A 258 2.61 -17.61 7.21
CA GLY A 258 1.51 -18.52 7.48
C GLY A 258 0.27 -17.80 8.06
N GLY A 259 -0.90 -18.03 7.47
CA GLY A 259 -2.21 -17.75 8.09
C GLY A 259 -3.14 -16.80 7.33
N ASP A 260 -4.45 -17.05 7.48
CA ASP A 260 -5.55 -16.22 6.97
C ASP A 260 -5.68 -14.92 7.78
N SER A 261 -5.38 -13.78 7.14
CA SER A 261 -5.32 -12.43 7.72
C SER A 261 -6.64 -11.91 8.32
N HIS A 262 -7.73 -12.67 8.22
CA HIS A 262 -8.99 -12.34 8.89
C HIS A 262 -8.91 -12.47 10.43
N TYR A 263 -7.84 -13.05 11.02
CA TYR A 263 -7.76 -13.37 12.46
C TYR A 263 -6.44 -13.08 13.23
N GLY A 264 -5.37 -12.55 12.62
CA GLY A 264 -4.12 -12.24 13.33
C GLY A 264 -2.97 -11.88 12.38
N ALA A 265 -1.95 -11.16 12.88
CA ALA A 265 -0.83 -10.61 12.12
C ALA A 265 -0.13 -11.63 11.19
N ALA A 266 0.46 -11.16 10.09
CA ALA A 266 1.30 -11.98 9.23
C ALA A 266 2.55 -12.43 10.01
N VAL A 267 2.76 -13.73 10.15
CA VAL A 267 3.90 -14.29 10.89
C VAL A 267 4.81 -15.05 9.93
N LEU A 268 6.11 -14.75 10.01
CA LEU A 268 7.17 -15.44 9.30
C LEU A 268 8.03 -16.21 10.30
N ASP A 269 7.88 -17.53 10.33
CA ASP A 269 8.56 -18.42 11.28
C ASP A 269 9.93 -18.87 10.71
N LYS A 270 10.85 -17.90 10.60
CA LYS A 270 12.22 -18.11 10.10
C LYS A 270 13.24 -17.47 11.00
N THR A 271 14.36 -18.16 11.17
CA THR A 271 15.56 -17.62 11.81
C THR A 271 16.20 -16.55 10.93
N LEU A 272 17.02 -15.69 11.54
CA LEU A 272 17.76 -14.66 10.81
C LEU A 272 18.66 -15.23 9.69
N ASP A 273 19.23 -16.42 9.90
CA ASP A 273 20.08 -17.05 8.90
C ASP A 273 19.26 -17.59 7.71
N GLU A 274 18.07 -18.14 7.96
CA GLU A 274 17.14 -18.56 6.89
C GLU A 274 16.65 -17.38 6.04
N LEU A 275 16.36 -16.24 6.69
CA LEU A 275 16.00 -15.01 5.97
C LEU A 275 17.15 -14.51 5.08
N ARG A 276 18.37 -14.51 5.62
CA ARG A 276 19.58 -14.14 4.85
C ARG A 276 19.85 -15.06 3.68
N ASP A 277 19.55 -16.34 3.84
CA ASP A 277 19.78 -17.38 2.84
C ASP A 277 18.64 -17.44 1.79
N SER A 278 17.51 -16.76 2.01
CA SER A 278 16.38 -16.73 1.08
C SER A 278 15.68 -15.37 0.96
N GLU A 279 14.76 -14.99 1.86
CA GLU A 279 13.93 -13.79 1.74
C GLU A 279 14.70 -12.50 1.44
N PHE A 280 15.90 -12.33 2.00
CA PHE A 280 16.67 -11.09 1.82
C PHE A 280 17.32 -11.01 0.44
N LYS A 281 17.48 -12.12 -0.28
CA LYS A 281 18.23 -12.15 -1.56
C LYS A 281 17.64 -11.24 -2.63
N PRO A 282 16.32 -11.23 -2.88
CA PRO A 282 15.75 -10.29 -3.83
C PRO A 282 15.87 -8.82 -3.39
N PHE A 283 15.80 -8.54 -2.09
CA PHE A 283 15.98 -7.18 -1.56
C PHE A 283 17.43 -6.70 -1.73
N GLU A 284 18.41 -7.53 -1.33
CA GLU A 284 19.84 -7.27 -1.55
C GLU A 284 20.10 -6.97 -3.04
N ALA A 285 19.59 -7.80 -3.93
CA ALA A 285 19.74 -7.64 -5.38
C ALA A 285 19.14 -6.31 -5.90
N GLY A 286 17.95 -5.93 -5.42
CA GLY A 286 17.32 -4.67 -5.80
C GLY A 286 18.06 -3.44 -5.26
N ILE A 287 18.55 -3.50 -4.02
CA ILE A 287 19.37 -2.44 -3.40
C ILE A 287 20.68 -2.26 -4.19
N GLU A 288 21.38 -3.36 -4.51
CA GLU A 288 22.62 -3.33 -5.31
C GLU A 288 22.39 -2.79 -6.73
N THR A 289 21.19 -2.99 -7.29
CA THR A 289 20.78 -2.43 -8.59
C THR A 289 20.44 -0.93 -8.51
N GLY A 290 20.32 -0.37 -7.30
CA GLY A 290 20.06 1.05 -7.07
C GLY A 290 18.60 1.38 -6.76
N CYS A 291 17.81 0.43 -6.26
CA CYS A 291 16.48 0.75 -5.74
C CYS A 291 16.60 1.67 -4.50
N PRO A 292 15.96 2.85 -4.48
CA PRO A 292 16.13 3.85 -3.42
C PRO A 292 15.31 3.57 -2.15
N PHE A 293 14.26 2.75 -2.22
CA PHE A 293 13.36 2.51 -1.10
C PHE A 293 13.12 1.02 -0.83
N VAL A 294 12.90 0.71 0.45
CA VAL A 294 12.41 -0.58 0.93
C VAL A 294 11.20 -0.32 1.80
N MET A 295 10.06 -0.91 1.43
CA MET A 295 8.84 -0.86 2.21
C MET A 295 8.83 -2.03 3.19
N VAL A 296 8.67 -1.71 4.47
CA VAL A 296 8.58 -2.70 5.55
C VAL A 296 7.12 -3.09 5.76
N GLY A 297 6.83 -4.38 5.69
CA GLY A 297 5.51 -4.94 5.97
C GLY A 297 5.26 -5.10 7.47
N HIS A 298 3.99 -5.14 7.86
CA HIS A 298 3.56 -5.45 9.23
C HIS A 298 3.63 -6.96 9.50
N ILE A 299 4.84 -7.50 9.52
CA ILE A 299 5.13 -8.93 9.62
C ILE A 299 5.88 -9.18 10.92
N THR A 300 5.40 -10.11 11.75
CA THR A 300 6.11 -10.56 12.94
C THR A 300 7.10 -11.65 12.56
N VAL A 301 8.34 -11.54 13.04
CA VAL A 301 9.40 -12.53 12.84
C VAL A 301 9.91 -12.98 14.21
N PRO A 302 9.25 -13.96 14.87
CA PRO A 302 9.49 -14.27 16.28
C PRO A 302 10.96 -14.59 16.61
N GLU A 303 11.65 -15.29 15.73
CA GLU A 303 13.06 -15.68 15.92
C GLU A 303 14.06 -14.52 15.73
N VAL A 304 13.60 -13.32 15.34
CA VAL A 304 14.42 -12.12 15.13
C VAL A 304 14.00 -10.98 16.03
N THR A 305 12.70 -10.63 16.04
CA THR A 305 12.16 -9.46 16.75
C THR A 305 11.23 -9.84 17.91
N GLY A 306 11.02 -11.13 18.17
CA GLY A 306 10.00 -11.60 19.11
C GLY A 306 8.59 -11.24 18.63
N ASP A 307 7.73 -10.78 19.54
CA ASP A 307 6.34 -10.43 19.21
C ASP A 307 6.19 -9.06 18.52
N ILE A 308 7.26 -8.29 18.39
CA ILE A 308 7.24 -6.96 17.74
C ILE A 308 7.27 -7.16 16.22
N PRO A 309 6.29 -6.61 15.46
CA PRO A 309 6.36 -6.61 14.00
C PRO A 309 7.61 -5.90 13.47
N ALA A 310 7.96 -6.14 12.21
CA ALA A 310 9.12 -5.52 11.58
C ALA A 310 9.02 -3.98 11.46
N THR A 311 7.80 -3.41 11.49
CA THR A 311 7.53 -1.95 11.44
C THR A 311 7.58 -1.33 12.83
#